data_AF-A0A176QFM9-F1
#
_entry.id   AF-A0A176QFM9-F1
#
_cell.length_a   1.000
_cell.length_b   1.000
_cell.length_c   1.000
_cell.angle_alpha   90.00
_cell.angle_beta   90.00
_cell.angle_gamma   90.00
#
_symmetry.space_group_name_H-M   'P 1'
#
loop_
_entity.id
_entity.type
_entity.pdbx_description
1 polymer ?
#
loop_
_entity_poly.entity_id
_entity_poly.type
_entity_poly.pdbx_seq_one_letter_code
_entity_poly.pdbx_strand_id
1 'polypeptide(L)'
;MTLTDGMDVARVRQVGAQLRATEQRLDEVCRTGRAGLATLDEAWQGPDLASFGDRWSAAERVVHAAADRVRAYADELERQADAQDSASDSPGGRGPGGPRGPGGPAGRDEGAGGGDDAGAGGSTKEKDNPNFDPDAEDAVDTEIEGPLFRDGVAPTDVEQGSLNDCWFIASLQAVAATHPEVLEQGVVDNGDGTYDVTLYVDGEPVVYRVDAVVPADDGDPVFADNASASERELWPLLYEKAMAQHMGGDWRDLDYDTAQRALEAITGQDVDTENTSSGIFDWNAPPDSDEIREVLDTGGQVLLSSHDDVGGRPLYEDDTIATNHLYWVSGVTDSGDLELTNPWSPGDDPIVLTYEEFQDNFGHISTSRP
;
A
#
# COMPACT_ATOMS: atom_id res chain seq x y z
N MET A 1 5.82 -13.04 -14.27
CA MET A 1 5.46 -14.16 -15.20
C MET A 1 5.28 -13.71 -16.66
N THR A 2 5.76 -14.48 -17.66
CA THR A 2 5.41 -14.29 -19.08
C THR A 2 4.03 -14.90 -19.38
N LEU A 3 3.04 -14.03 -19.64
CA LEU A 3 1.67 -14.39 -20.01
C LEU A 3 1.65 -15.38 -21.18
N THR A 4 1.31 -16.65 -20.90
CA THR A 4 1.39 -17.74 -21.90
C THR A 4 0.02 -18.12 -22.48
N ASP A 5 -1.09 -17.57 -21.98
CA ASP A 5 -2.44 -17.83 -22.49
C ASP A 5 -3.30 -16.54 -22.47
N GLY A 6 -4.09 -16.31 -23.52
CA GLY A 6 -4.97 -15.14 -23.61
C GLY A 6 -6.08 -15.16 -22.54
N MET A 7 -6.20 -14.06 -21.80
CA MET A 7 -7.20 -13.88 -20.74
C MET A 7 -8.57 -13.45 -21.28
N ASP A 8 -9.66 -14.03 -20.76
CA ASP A 8 -11.02 -13.52 -20.99
C ASP A 8 -11.27 -12.31 -20.08
N VAL A 9 -10.84 -11.14 -20.56
CA VAL A 9 -10.91 -9.85 -19.86
C VAL A 9 -12.32 -9.54 -19.35
N ALA A 10 -13.34 -9.82 -20.16
CA ALA A 10 -14.73 -9.56 -19.78
C ALA A 10 -15.16 -10.42 -18.59
N ARG A 11 -14.74 -11.69 -18.57
CA ARG A 11 -15.02 -12.59 -17.46
C ARG A 11 -14.23 -12.22 -16.21
N VAL A 12 -12.98 -11.78 -16.34
CA VAL A 12 -12.13 -11.33 -15.23
C VAL A 12 -12.71 -10.09 -14.56
N ARG A 13 -13.04 -9.04 -15.34
CA ARG A 13 -13.71 -7.83 -14.83
C ARG A 13 -15.05 -8.15 -14.15
N GLN A 14 -15.80 -9.13 -14.67
CA GLN A 14 -17.02 -9.58 -14.01
C GLN A 14 -16.76 -10.19 -12.62
N VAL A 15 -15.68 -10.96 -12.45
CA VAL A 15 -15.31 -11.52 -11.14
C VAL A 15 -14.79 -10.42 -10.21
N GLY A 16 -13.97 -9.49 -10.71
CA GLY A 16 -13.55 -8.30 -9.94
C GLY A 16 -14.73 -7.52 -9.38
N ALA A 17 -15.72 -7.21 -10.22
CA ALA A 17 -16.96 -6.54 -9.78
C ALA A 17 -17.75 -7.34 -8.72
N GLN A 18 -17.71 -8.67 -8.76
CA GLN A 18 -18.33 -9.52 -7.73
C GLN A 18 -17.57 -9.47 -6.40
N LEU A 19 -16.25 -9.38 -6.44
CA LEU A 19 -15.42 -9.21 -5.26
C LEU A 19 -15.65 -7.82 -4.63
N ARG A 20 -15.67 -6.74 -5.42
CA ARG A 20 -16.08 -5.41 -4.94
C ARG A 20 -17.46 -5.43 -4.27
N ALA A 21 -18.45 -6.07 -4.90
CA ALA A 21 -19.77 -6.20 -4.30
C ALA A 21 -19.80 -7.06 -3.02
N THR A 22 -18.80 -7.90 -2.81
CA THR A 22 -18.64 -8.70 -1.57
C THR A 22 -17.98 -7.86 -0.49
N GLU A 23 -16.94 -7.12 -0.82
CA GLU A 23 -16.31 -6.14 0.06
C GLU A 23 -17.33 -5.11 0.60
N GLN A 24 -18.14 -4.50 -0.26
CA GLN A 24 -19.20 -3.57 0.17
C GLN A 24 -20.20 -4.19 1.16
N ARG A 25 -20.43 -5.51 1.08
CA ARG A 25 -21.30 -6.23 2.04
C ARG A 25 -20.59 -6.47 3.37
N LEU A 26 -19.28 -6.69 3.36
CA LEU A 26 -18.49 -6.79 4.58
C LEU A 26 -18.50 -5.45 5.31
N ASP A 27 -18.32 -4.34 4.59
CA ASP A 27 -18.46 -2.99 5.13
C ASP A 27 -19.88 -2.73 5.68
N GLU A 28 -20.91 -3.22 4.99
CA GLU A 28 -22.30 -3.12 5.46
C GLU A 28 -22.53 -3.91 6.75
N VAL A 29 -21.88 -5.07 6.94
CA VAL A 29 -21.94 -5.85 8.19
C VAL A 29 -21.36 -5.01 9.34
N CYS A 30 -20.22 -4.37 9.13
CA CYS A 30 -19.61 -3.49 10.13
C CYS A 30 -20.51 -2.30 10.47
N ARG A 31 -20.99 -1.59 9.44
CA ARG A 31 -21.89 -0.43 9.59
C ARG A 31 -23.18 -0.80 10.33
N THR A 32 -23.79 -1.92 9.97
CA THR A 32 -25.02 -2.43 10.59
C THR A 32 -24.77 -2.87 12.03
N GLY A 33 -23.63 -3.50 12.29
CA GLY A 33 -23.20 -3.89 13.63
C GLY A 33 -23.01 -2.70 14.56
N ARG A 34 -22.33 -1.65 14.11
CA ARG A 34 -22.20 -0.38 14.85
C ARG A 34 -23.56 0.22 15.18
N ALA A 35 -24.47 0.28 14.20
CA ALA A 35 -25.84 0.75 14.43
C ALA A 35 -26.62 -0.14 15.43
N GLY A 36 -26.34 -1.45 15.45
CA GLY A 36 -26.86 -2.38 16.42
C GLY A 36 -26.33 -2.13 17.83
N LEU A 37 -25.03 -1.90 17.99
CA LEU A 37 -24.41 -1.54 19.27
C LEU A 37 -24.98 -0.25 19.84
N ALA A 38 -25.15 0.77 19.00
CA ALA A 38 -25.84 2.01 19.33
C ALA A 38 -27.24 1.76 19.93
N THR A 39 -28.00 0.85 19.32
CA THR A 39 -29.33 0.48 19.83
C THR A 39 -29.26 -0.31 21.14
N LEU A 40 -28.22 -1.13 21.33
CA LEU A 40 -28.03 -1.92 22.55
C LEU A 40 -27.64 -1.04 23.74
N ASP A 41 -26.84 0.02 23.54
CA ASP A 41 -26.47 0.96 24.59
C ASP A 41 -27.68 1.66 25.21
N GLU A 42 -28.67 2.03 24.38
CA GLU A 42 -29.91 2.63 24.86
C GLU A 42 -30.74 1.67 25.75
N ALA A 43 -30.54 0.37 25.59
CA ALA A 43 -31.37 -0.68 26.18
C ALA A 43 -30.68 -1.53 27.26
N TRP A 44 -29.35 -1.50 27.35
CA TRP A 44 -28.53 -2.35 28.20
C TRP A 44 -27.45 -1.51 28.87
N GLN A 45 -27.34 -1.55 30.20
CA GLN A 45 -26.29 -0.85 30.93
C GLN A 45 -25.50 -1.83 31.81
N GLY A 46 -24.22 -1.54 32.00
CA GLY A 46 -23.33 -2.29 32.89
C GLY A 46 -22.13 -2.91 32.17
N PRO A 47 -21.22 -3.56 32.92
CA PRO A 47 -19.93 -4.05 32.41
C PRO A 47 -20.07 -5.11 31.30
N ASP A 48 -21.19 -5.84 31.26
CA ASP A 48 -21.41 -6.87 30.24
C ASP A 48 -21.60 -6.30 28.83
N LEU A 49 -22.16 -5.09 28.73
CA LEU A 49 -22.28 -4.39 27.44
C LEU A 49 -20.92 -3.92 26.94
N ALA A 50 -20.09 -3.37 27.82
CA ALA A 50 -18.72 -2.98 27.48
C ALA A 50 -17.93 -4.20 26.96
N SER A 51 -17.93 -5.31 27.71
CA SER A 51 -17.29 -6.56 27.27
C SER A 51 -17.90 -7.19 26.01
N PHE A 52 -19.14 -6.86 25.65
CA PHE A 52 -19.72 -7.24 24.37
C PHE A 52 -19.24 -6.31 23.24
N GLY A 53 -19.18 -5.00 23.49
CA GLY A 53 -18.61 -4.00 22.60
C GLY A 53 -17.16 -4.34 22.22
N ASP A 54 -16.30 -4.62 23.21
CA ASP A 54 -14.89 -4.97 22.97
C ASP A 54 -14.76 -6.19 22.03
N ARG A 55 -15.57 -7.22 22.26
CA ARG A 55 -15.57 -8.44 21.42
C ARG A 55 -16.16 -8.18 20.04
N TRP A 56 -17.12 -7.27 19.92
CA TRP A 56 -17.63 -6.85 18.62
C TRP A 56 -16.57 -6.07 17.85
N SER A 57 -15.89 -5.11 18.47
CA SER A 57 -14.80 -4.34 17.84
C SER A 57 -13.66 -5.27 17.37
N ALA A 58 -13.30 -6.28 18.15
CA ALA A 58 -12.34 -7.30 17.72
C ALA A 58 -12.83 -8.09 16.49
N ALA A 59 -14.11 -8.45 16.44
CA ALA A 59 -14.69 -9.12 15.26
C ALA A 59 -14.76 -8.19 14.04
N GLU A 60 -15.03 -6.91 14.27
CA GLU A 60 -15.08 -5.88 13.24
C GLU A 60 -13.72 -5.66 12.57
N ARG A 61 -12.62 -5.64 13.34
CA ARG A 61 -11.25 -5.62 12.80
C ARG A 61 -10.99 -6.79 11.84
N VAL A 62 -11.43 -7.99 12.20
CA VAL A 62 -11.30 -9.17 11.33
C VAL A 62 -12.12 -9.04 10.05
N VAL A 63 -13.32 -8.43 10.13
CA VAL A 63 -14.16 -8.19 8.94
C VAL A 63 -13.56 -7.10 8.05
N HIS A 64 -12.97 -6.04 8.62
CA HIS A 64 -12.25 -5.00 7.85
C HIS A 64 -11.04 -5.60 7.13
N ALA A 65 -10.18 -6.33 7.84
CA ALA A 65 -9.04 -7.00 7.21
C ALA A 65 -9.48 -7.96 6.10
N ALA A 66 -10.64 -8.62 6.24
CA ALA A 66 -11.20 -9.44 5.18
C ALA A 66 -11.74 -8.61 4.00
N ALA A 67 -12.37 -7.47 4.26
CA ALA A 67 -12.84 -6.54 3.25
C ALA A 67 -11.67 -5.98 2.43
N ASP A 68 -10.60 -5.53 3.09
CA ASP A 68 -9.38 -5.01 2.47
C ASP A 68 -8.71 -6.06 1.57
N ARG A 69 -8.61 -7.32 2.02
CA ARG A 69 -8.08 -8.41 1.18
C ARG A 69 -8.95 -8.70 -0.03
N VAL A 70 -10.28 -8.70 0.13
CA VAL A 70 -11.21 -8.89 -1.00
C VAL A 70 -11.11 -7.72 -1.97
N ARG A 71 -10.88 -6.50 -1.47
CA ARG A 71 -10.63 -5.30 -2.27
C ARG A 71 -9.36 -5.46 -3.10
N ALA A 72 -8.24 -5.81 -2.47
CA ALA A 72 -6.96 -6.03 -3.14
C ALA A 72 -7.04 -7.07 -4.25
N TYR A 73 -7.74 -8.20 -4.04
CA TYR A 73 -7.96 -9.18 -5.11
C TYR A 73 -8.85 -8.65 -6.25
N ALA A 74 -9.80 -7.76 -5.95
CA ALA A 74 -10.60 -7.13 -6.98
C ALA A 74 -9.78 -6.15 -7.83
N ASP A 75 -8.95 -5.33 -7.16
CA ASP A 75 -7.98 -4.42 -7.80
C ASP A 75 -7.04 -5.20 -8.73
N GLU A 76 -6.48 -6.31 -8.25
CA GLU A 76 -5.56 -7.14 -9.05
C GLU A 76 -6.20 -7.71 -10.33
N LEU A 77 -7.45 -8.19 -10.23
CA LEU A 77 -8.18 -8.67 -11.40
C LEU A 77 -8.45 -7.54 -12.42
N GLU A 78 -8.72 -6.32 -11.95
CA GLU A 78 -8.91 -5.15 -12.81
C GLU A 78 -7.59 -4.80 -13.52
N ARG A 79 -6.47 -4.73 -12.79
CA ARG A 79 -5.15 -4.47 -13.39
C ARG A 79 -4.75 -5.51 -14.43
N GLN A 80 -4.91 -6.80 -14.13
CA GLN A 80 -4.57 -7.87 -15.08
C GLN A 80 -5.44 -7.80 -16.35
N ALA A 81 -6.72 -7.43 -16.20
CA ALA A 81 -7.62 -7.21 -17.33
C ALA A 81 -7.16 -6.02 -18.20
N ASP A 82 -6.74 -4.92 -17.58
CA ASP A 82 -6.28 -3.71 -18.28
C ASP A 82 -4.93 -3.94 -18.98
N ALA A 83 -4.01 -4.67 -18.35
CA ALA A 83 -2.74 -5.08 -18.96
C ALA A 83 -2.96 -5.97 -20.20
N GLN A 84 -3.91 -6.91 -20.14
CA GLN A 84 -4.25 -7.76 -21.28
C GLN A 84 -4.86 -6.96 -22.44
N ASP A 85 -5.76 -6.01 -22.16
CA ASP A 85 -6.34 -5.13 -23.18
C ASP A 85 -5.24 -4.28 -23.85
N SER A 86 -4.34 -3.71 -23.06
CA SER A 86 -3.21 -2.88 -23.55
C SER A 86 -2.22 -3.67 -24.42
N ALA A 87 -1.88 -4.90 -24.01
CA ALA A 87 -1.07 -5.81 -24.79
C ALA A 87 -1.75 -6.25 -26.11
N SER A 88 -3.09 -6.30 -26.12
CA SER A 88 -3.89 -6.67 -27.30
C SER A 88 -4.08 -5.51 -28.28
N ASP A 89 -4.03 -4.26 -27.80
CA ASP A 89 -4.21 -3.03 -28.59
C ASP A 89 -2.89 -2.45 -29.14
N SER A 90 -1.73 -2.97 -28.70
CA SER A 90 -0.42 -2.59 -29.24
C SER A 90 -0.31 -2.89 -30.76
N PRO A 91 -0.09 -1.89 -31.63
CA PRO A 91 0.01 -2.09 -33.08
C PRO A 91 1.31 -2.80 -33.48
N GLY A 92 1.32 -4.13 -33.40
CA GLY A 92 2.43 -4.95 -33.86
C GLY A 92 2.67 -4.85 -35.36
N GLY A 93 3.79 -4.20 -35.73
CA GLY A 93 4.73 -4.63 -36.77
C GLY A 93 4.18 -4.97 -38.16
N ARG A 94 4.21 -3.99 -39.06
CA ARG A 94 3.97 -4.16 -40.50
C ARG A 94 5.05 -5.04 -41.16
N GLY A 95 4.81 -6.35 -41.26
CA GLY A 95 5.51 -7.29 -42.16
C GLY A 95 4.86 -7.37 -43.56
N PRO A 96 5.61 -7.69 -44.64
CA PRO A 96 5.22 -7.31 -46.00
C PRO A 96 4.35 -8.32 -46.75
N GLY A 97 3.27 -7.81 -47.35
CA GLY A 97 2.87 -8.16 -48.73
C GLY A 97 2.01 -9.40 -48.95
N GLY A 98 0.70 -9.20 -49.20
CA GLY A 98 -0.19 -10.15 -49.87
C GLY A 98 -1.47 -9.46 -50.35
N PRO A 99 -2.06 -9.83 -51.50
CA PRO A 99 -2.71 -8.85 -52.38
C PRO A 99 -4.21 -8.60 -52.13
N ARG A 100 -4.60 -7.35 -52.43
CA ARG A 100 -5.95 -6.78 -52.46
C ARG A 100 -6.95 -7.57 -53.30
N GLY A 101 -8.17 -7.70 -52.77
CA GLY A 101 -9.41 -7.96 -53.52
C GLY A 101 -10.42 -6.80 -53.34
N PRO A 102 -11.40 -6.60 -54.25
CA PRO A 102 -11.91 -5.27 -54.58
C PRO A 102 -13.32 -4.94 -54.03
N GLY A 103 -13.48 -3.69 -53.57
CA GLY A 103 -14.56 -2.75 -53.95
C GLY A 103 -16.01 -2.95 -53.45
N GLY A 104 -16.50 -1.97 -52.67
CA GLY A 104 -17.93 -1.67 -52.47
C GLY A 104 -18.14 -0.49 -51.50
N PRO A 105 -19.15 0.39 -51.68
CA PRO A 105 -18.92 1.85 -51.61
C PRO A 105 -19.30 2.57 -50.30
N ALA A 106 -18.83 3.82 -50.25
CA ALA A 106 -19.00 4.83 -49.22
C ALA A 106 -20.46 5.17 -48.85
N GLY A 107 -20.70 5.29 -47.55
CA GLY A 107 -21.79 6.07 -46.97
C GLY A 107 -21.18 7.15 -46.08
N ARG A 108 -21.43 8.41 -46.44
CA ARG A 108 -21.20 9.58 -45.58
C ARG A 108 -22.36 9.66 -44.59
N ASP A 109 -22.07 9.88 -43.31
CA ASP A 109 -22.98 10.64 -42.47
C ASP A 109 -22.15 11.49 -41.50
N GLU A 110 -22.28 12.81 -41.65
CA GLU A 110 -21.81 13.82 -40.72
C GLU A 110 -22.96 14.07 -39.74
N GLY A 111 -22.73 13.89 -38.45
CA GLY A 111 -23.72 14.17 -37.42
C GLY A 111 -23.05 14.34 -36.06
N ALA A 112 -22.80 15.58 -35.70
CA ALA A 112 -22.18 16.03 -34.47
C ALA A 112 -22.91 15.58 -33.20
N GLY A 113 -22.15 15.35 -32.14
CA GLY A 113 -22.64 15.21 -30.77
C GLY A 113 -21.48 14.95 -29.82
N GLY A 114 -20.96 16.02 -29.22
CA GLY A 114 -19.95 15.95 -28.17
C GLY A 114 -20.47 15.19 -26.95
N GLY A 115 -19.55 14.50 -26.32
CA GLY A 115 -19.72 13.73 -25.10
C GLY A 115 -18.34 13.17 -24.83
N ASP A 116 -17.51 13.97 -24.18
CA ASP A 116 -16.22 13.52 -23.68
C ASP A 116 -16.52 12.37 -22.71
N ASP A 117 -16.13 11.17 -23.13
CA ASP A 117 -16.09 9.96 -22.32
C ASP A 117 -15.18 10.25 -21.12
N ALA A 118 -15.78 10.58 -19.98
CA ALA A 118 -15.17 10.40 -18.67
C ALA A 118 -15.11 8.89 -18.41
N GLY A 119 -14.16 8.23 -19.07
CA GLY A 119 -13.88 6.81 -18.93
C GLY A 119 -12.87 6.55 -17.83
N ALA A 120 -13.24 5.57 -16.99
CA ALA A 120 -12.38 4.65 -16.23
C ALA A 120 -11.48 5.26 -15.14
N GLY A 121 -11.91 5.09 -13.88
CA GLY A 121 -11.09 5.35 -12.71
C GLY A 121 -10.15 4.18 -12.43
N GLY A 122 -8.89 4.37 -12.76
CA GLY A 122 -7.80 3.43 -12.48
C GLY A 122 -6.43 4.10 -12.33
N SER A 123 -6.37 5.43 -12.09
CA SER A 123 -5.13 6.20 -12.30
C SER A 123 -4.74 7.17 -11.18
N THR A 124 -5.31 7.10 -9.97
CA THR A 124 -5.02 8.16 -8.98
C THR A 124 -3.61 8.00 -8.40
N LYS A 125 -3.20 6.79 -8.01
CA LYS A 125 -1.95 6.61 -7.28
C LYS A 125 -0.67 6.69 -8.13
N GLU A 126 -0.68 6.15 -9.35
CA GLU A 126 0.44 6.31 -10.31
C GLU A 126 0.66 7.79 -10.68
N LYS A 127 -0.43 8.55 -10.79
CA LYS A 127 -0.37 9.99 -11.09
C LYS A 127 0.22 10.79 -9.94
N ASP A 128 -0.03 10.38 -8.71
CA ASP A 128 0.38 11.10 -7.50
C ASP A 128 1.80 10.72 -7.04
N ASN A 129 2.32 9.55 -7.45
CA ASN A 129 3.66 9.08 -7.08
C ASN A 129 4.76 9.80 -7.89
N PRO A 130 5.61 10.64 -7.27
CA PRO A 130 6.68 11.34 -7.97
C PRO A 130 7.81 10.42 -8.46
N ASN A 131 7.91 9.21 -7.90
CA ASN A 131 8.94 8.23 -8.21
C ASN A 131 8.44 7.15 -9.19
N PHE A 132 7.27 7.36 -9.81
CA PHE A 132 6.74 6.45 -10.80
C PHE A 132 7.57 6.48 -12.09
N ASP A 133 8.10 5.32 -12.46
CA ASP A 133 8.77 5.06 -13.74
C ASP A 133 7.78 4.37 -14.70
N PRO A 134 7.36 5.04 -15.80
CA PRO A 134 6.47 4.45 -16.79
C PRO A 134 7.10 3.27 -17.55
N ASP A 135 8.43 3.16 -17.55
CA ASP A 135 9.19 2.11 -18.23
C ASP A 135 9.61 0.98 -17.25
N ALA A 136 9.11 0.98 -16.00
CA ALA A 136 9.41 -0.05 -15.00
C ALA A 136 9.07 -1.48 -15.46
N GLU A 137 8.12 -1.65 -16.39
CA GLU A 137 7.81 -2.96 -16.97
C GLU A 137 8.89 -3.49 -17.94
N ASP A 138 9.68 -2.58 -18.52
CA ASP A 138 10.79 -2.88 -19.41
C ASP A 138 12.13 -3.03 -18.64
N ALA A 139 12.13 -2.74 -17.33
CA ALA A 139 13.28 -2.88 -16.46
C ALA A 139 13.86 -4.30 -16.50
N VAL A 140 15.19 -4.37 -16.39
CA VAL A 140 15.92 -5.63 -16.48
C VAL A 140 16.52 -6.00 -15.13
N ASP A 141 16.45 -7.29 -14.80
CA ASP A 141 17.09 -7.85 -13.62
C ASP A 141 18.59 -7.53 -13.62
N THR A 142 19.00 -6.67 -12.70
CA THR A 142 20.36 -6.12 -12.60
C THR A 142 20.90 -6.32 -11.20
N GLU A 143 22.15 -6.77 -11.10
CA GLU A 143 22.85 -6.87 -9.82
C GLU A 143 23.22 -5.46 -9.34
N ILE A 144 22.72 -5.08 -8.16
CA ILE A 144 23.03 -3.80 -7.53
C ILE A 144 24.23 -3.96 -6.62
N GLU A 145 25.22 -3.08 -6.80
CA GLU A 145 26.43 -3.04 -5.98
C GLU A 145 26.28 -1.99 -4.87
N GLY A 146 26.64 -2.38 -3.64
CA GLY A 146 26.59 -1.50 -2.48
C GLY A 146 26.97 -2.22 -1.19
N PRO A 147 27.27 -1.50 -0.10
CA PRO A 147 27.34 -2.11 1.22
C PRO A 147 25.94 -2.61 1.66
N LEU A 148 25.91 -3.65 2.49
CA LEU A 148 24.66 -4.07 3.13
C LEU A 148 24.08 -2.94 4.02
N PHE A 149 24.95 -2.34 4.83
CA PHE A 149 24.70 -1.16 5.66
C PHE A 149 25.91 -0.23 5.58
N ARG A 150 25.70 1.09 5.51
CA ARG A 150 26.81 2.07 5.48
C ARG A 150 27.08 2.68 6.85
N ASP A 151 26.07 3.33 7.42
CA ASP A 151 26.16 4.09 8.68
C ASP A 151 25.08 3.65 9.71
N GLY A 152 24.66 2.38 9.61
CA GLY A 152 23.51 1.82 10.32
C GLY A 152 22.25 1.89 9.45
N VAL A 153 21.11 1.47 10.00
CA VAL A 153 19.81 1.60 9.34
C VAL A 153 19.14 2.92 9.71
N ALA A 154 18.66 3.66 8.69
CA ALA A 154 17.91 4.89 8.84
C ALA A 154 16.67 4.91 7.91
N PRO A 155 15.59 5.63 8.29
CA PRO A 155 14.39 5.75 7.46
C PRO A 155 14.65 6.40 6.11
N THR A 156 15.72 7.20 5.98
CA THR A 156 16.10 7.86 4.73
C THR A 156 16.85 6.94 3.76
N ASP A 157 17.18 5.71 4.16
CA ASP A 157 17.92 4.79 3.29
C ASP A 157 17.01 4.08 2.28
N VAL A 158 15.72 4.41 2.23
CA VAL A 158 14.78 3.85 1.26
C VAL A 158 13.71 4.85 0.88
N GLU A 159 13.55 5.06 -0.42
CA GLU A 159 12.45 5.76 -1.06
C GLU A 159 11.61 4.71 -1.81
N GLN A 160 10.29 4.81 -1.72
CA GLN A 160 9.41 3.97 -2.52
C GLN A 160 9.47 4.44 -3.99
N GLY A 161 9.75 3.52 -4.92
CA GLY A 161 9.67 3.77 -6.37
C GLY A 161 8.30 3.41 -6.96
N SER A 162 8.32 2.69 -8.08
CA SER A 162 7.16 2.53 -8.97
C SER A 162 6.12 1.52 -8.52
N LEU A 163 6.44 0.68 -7.52
CA LEU A 163 5.54 -0.35 -7.01
C LEU A 163 4.50 0.27 -6.04
N ASN A 164 3.28 -0.27 -5.97
CA ASN A 164 2.25 0.23 -5.04
C ASN A 164 2.39 -0.36 -3.64
N ASP A 165 3.62 -0.46 -3.14
CA ASP A 165 3.99 -1.13 -1.90
C ASP A 165 4.29 -0.15 -0.75
N CYS A 166 3.72 1.06 -0.80
CA CYS A 166 3.84 2.09 0.25
C CYS A 166 3.59 1.54 1.66
N TRP A 167 2.72 0.54 1.79
CA TRP A 167 2.40 -0.13 3.03
C TRP A 167 3.62 -0.83 3.65
N PHE A 168 4.48 -1.38 2.80
CA PHE A 168 5.71 -2.04 3.20
C PHE A 168 6.84 -1.03 3.39
N ILE A 169 7.06 -0.12 2.43
CA ILE A 169 8.14 0.87 2.53
C ILE A 169 7.94 1.84 3.70
N ALA A 170 6.73 2.38 3.91
CA ALA A 170 6.45 3.23 5.07
C ALA A 170 6.66 2.48 6.39
N SER A 171 6.36 1.17 6.44
CA SER A 171 6.59 0.34 7.62
C SER A 171 8.08 0.10 7.87
N LEU A 172 8.86 -0.19 6.82
CA LEU A 172 10.32 -0.29 6.94
C LEU A 172 10.92 1.01 7.49
N GLN A 173 10.49 2.16 6.98
CA GLN A 173 10.94 3.46 7.47
C GLN A 173 10.56 3.68 8.93
N ALA A 174 9.31 3.39 9.32
CA ALA A 174 8.86 3.53 10.70
C ALA A 174 9.66 2.65 11.68
N VAL A 175 9.95 1.40 11.28
CA VAL A 175 10.80 0.49 12.06
C VAL A 175 12.24 0.97 12.07
N ALA A 176 12.79 1.44 10.95
CA ALA A 176 14.14 2.01 10.88
C ALA A 176 14.31 3.22 11.81
N ALA A 177 13.28 4.05 11.97
CA ALA A 177 13.30 5.22 12.83
C ALA A 177 13.27 4.87 14.33
N THR A 178 12.64 3.75 14.70
CA THR A 178 12.33 3.42 16.11
C THR A 178 13.13 2.24 16.66
N HIS A 179 13.32 1.20 15.83
CA HIS A 179 13.99 -0.06 16.15
C HIS A 179 14.85 -0.54 14.96
N PRO A 180 15.87 0.25 14.53
CA PRO A 180 16.73 -0.12 13.39
C PRO A 180 17.42 -1.47 13.60
N GLU A 181 17.65 -1.89 14.84
CA GLU A 181 18.28 -3.16 15.17
C GLU A 181 17.44 -4.39 14.76
N VAL A 182 16.11 -4.25 14.63
CA VAL A 182 15.23 -5.31 14.09
C VAL A 182 15.60 -5.56 12.63
N LEU A 183 15.80 -4.48 11.87
CA LEU A 183 16.14 -4.56 10.45
C LEU A 183 17.58 -5.04 10.25
N GLU A 184 18.52 -4.52 11.04
CA GLU A 184 19.94 -4.92 10.99
C GLU A 184 20.12 -6.42 11.31
N GLN A 185 19.46 -6.92 12.35
CA GLN A 185 19.57 -8.33 12.76
C GLN A 185 18.79 -9.28 11.84
N GLY A 186 17.77 -8.77 11.15
CA GLY A 186 16.96 -9.55 10.24
C GLY A 186 17.67 -9.91 8.93
N VAL A 187 18.84 -9.33 8.63
CA VAL A 187 19.61 -9.65 7.42
C VAL A 187 20.96 -10.27 7.73
N VAL A 188 21.25 -11.42 7.10
CA VAL A 188 22.55 -12.10 7.19
C VAL A 188 23.17 -12.23 5.81
N ASP A 189 24.34 -11.62 5.61
CA ASP A 189 25.19 -11.85 4.43
C ASP A 189 25.85 -13.24 4.51
N ASN A 190 25.61 -14.07 3.49
CA ASN A 190 26.17 -15.42 3.41
C ASN A 190 27.60 -15.45 2.83
N GLY A 191 28.10 -14.33 2.28
CA GLY A 191 29.43 -14.21 1.68
C GLY A 191 29.56 -14.87 0.30
N ASP A 192 28.44 -15.26 -0.32
CA ASP A 192 28.36 -15.89 -1.64
C ASP A 192 27.52 -15.10 -2.65
N GLY A 193 27.20 -13.84 -2.33
CA GLY A 193 26.31 -12.97 -3.10
C GLY A 193 24.84 -13.09 -2.74
N THR A 194 24.51 -13.93 -1.75
CA THR A 194 23.13 -14.10 -1.25
C THR A 194 22.98 -13.67 0.21
N TYR A 195 21.75 -13.30 0.57
CA TYR A 195 21.38 -12.79 1.88
C TYR A 195 20.19 -13.59 2.42
N ASP A 196 20.22 -13.90 3.71
CA ASP A 196 19.07 -14.43 4.43
C ASP A 196 18.35 -13.24 5.09
N VAL A 197 17.10 -13.00 4.71
CA VAL A 197 16.22 -11.97 5.28
C VAL A 197 15.14 -12.64 6.11
N THR A 198 14.95 -12.18 7.33
CA THR A 198 13.93 -12.70 8.25
C THR A 198 12.69 -11.83 8.18
N LEU A 199 11.56 -12.45 7.85
CA LEU A 199 10.22 -11.91 8.02
C LEU A 199 9.44 -12.81 8.99
N TYR A 200 8.24 -12.41 9.40
CA TYR A 200 7.44 -13.16 10.36
C TYR A 200 6.10 -13.60 9.76
N VAL A 201 5.64 -14.77 10.20
CA VAL A 201 4.31 -15.31 9.91
C VAL A 201 3.70 -15.73 11.23
N ASP A 202 2.59 -15.10 11.62
CA ASP A 202 1.93 -15.35 12.91
C ASP A 202 2.90 -15.25 14.11
N GLY A 203 3.81 -14.26 14.06
CA GLY A 203 4.84 -14.02 15.08
C GLY A 203 6.05 -14.97 15.04
N GLU A 204 6.07 -15.95 14.14
CA GLU A 204 7.18 -16.89 13.99
C GLU A 204 8.12 -16.48 12.84
N PRO A 205 9.45 -16.49 13.05
CA PRO A 205 10.41 -16.05 12.04
C PRO A 205 10.51 -17.05 10.88
N VAL A 206 10.50 -16.53 9.66
CA VAL A 206 10.67 -17.24 8.40
C VAL A 206 11.81 -16.57 7.62
N VAL A 207 12.78 -17.38 7.20
CA VAL A 207 13.96 -16.90 6.47
C VAL A 207 13.76 -17.05 4.97
N TYR A 208 13.95 -15.94 4.26
CA TYR A 208 13.92 -15.83 2.81
C TYR A 208 15.33 -15.61 2.28
N ARG A 209 15.76 -16.51 1.39
CA ARG A 209 17.05 -16.40 0.71
C ARG A 209 16.88 -15.54 -0.54
N VAL A 210 17.55 -14.40 -0.57
CA VAL A 210 17.51 -13.43 -1.67
C VAL A 210 18.93 -13.09 -2.15
N ASP A 211 19.02 -12.39 -3.27
CA ASP A 211 20.25 -11.77 -3.79
C ASP A 211 19.93 -10.31 -4.18
N ALA A 212 20.95 -9.51 -4.47
CA ALA A 212 20.81 -8.11 -4.85
C ALA A 212 20.50 -7.89 -6.34
N VAL A 213 19.89 -8.87 -7.02
CA VAL A 213 19.42 -8.72 -8.39
C VAL A 213 17.96 -8.24 -8.39
N VAL A 214 17.71 -7.01 -8.82
CA VAL A 214 16.37 -6.42 -8.86
C VAL A 214 16.09 -5.77 -10.21
N PRO A 215 14.82 -5.57 -10.60
CA PRO A 215 14.50 -4.79 -11.79
C PRO A 215 15.09 -3.39 -11.69
N ALA A 216 15.85 -3.00 -12.71
CA ALA A 216 16.49 -1.71 -12.80
C ALA A 216 16.43 -1.17 -14.23
N ASP A 217 16.35 0.16 -14.37
CA ASP A 217 16.57 0.87 -15.62
C ASP A 217 17.91 1.60 -15.57
N ASP A 218 18.74 1.40 -16.59
CA ASP A 218 20.11 1.94 -16.67
C ASP A 218 21.00 1.75 -15.40
N GLY A 219 20.68 0.74 -14.57
CA GLY A 219 21.40 0.42 -13.33
C GLY A 219 20.81 1.04 -12.06
N ASP A 220 19.70 1.75 -12.19
CA ASP A 220 18.93 2.34 -11.11
C ASP A 220 17.69 1.48 -10.82
N PRO A 221 17.52 0.94 -9.58
CA PRO A 221 16.32 0.17 -9.22
C PRO A 221 15.02 0.95 -9.48
N VAL A 222 14.00 0.26 -10.00
CA VAL A 222 12.71 0.91 -10.33
C VAL A 222 11.66 0.82 -9.22
N PHE A 223 11.89 0.01 -8.18
CA PHE A 223 11.02 -0.16 -7.01
C PHE A 223 11.62 0.55 -5.80
N ALA A 224 11.87 -0.11 -4.66
CA ALA A 224 12.67 0.51 -3.60
C ALA A 224 14.02 0.99 -4.18
N ASP A 225 14.41 2.23 -3.90
CA ASP A 225 15.75 2.73 -4.19
C ASP A 225 16.18 3.71 -3.09
N ASN A 226 17.45 4.07 -3.10
CA ASN A 226 17.99 5.13 -2.27
C ASN A 226 18.90 6.04 -3.10
N ALA A 227 18.35 6.52 -4.22
CA ALA A 227 19.05 7.33 -5.22
C ALA A 227 19.72 8.59 -4.67
N SER A 228 19.24 9.10 -3.53
CA SER A 228 19.78 10.27 -2.85
C SER A 228 21.08 9.99 -2.07
N ALA A 229 21.43 8.71 -1.83
CA ALA A 229 22.66 8.31 -1.17
C ALA A 229 23.87 8.29 -2.13
N SER A 230 25.06 8.61 -1.60
CA SER A 230 26.29 8.57 -2.40
C SER A 230 26.75 7.16 -2.79
N GLU A 231 26.24 6.15 -2.09
CA GLU A 231 26.39 4.71 -2.36
C GLU A 231 25.07 4.05 -1.95
N ARG A 232 24.56 3.11 -2.76
CA ARG A 232 23.31 2.41 -2.48
C ARG A 232 23.46 1.43 -1.32
N GLU A 233 22.51 1.41 -0.41
CA GLU A 233 22.48 0.43 0.69
C GLU A 233 21.59 -0.73 0.26
N LEU A 234 22.06 -1.96 0.42
CA LEU A 234 21.33 -3.11 -0.12
C LEU A 234 20.14 -3.53 0.75
N TRP A 235 20.17 -3.21 2.05
CA TRP A 235 19.17 -3.72 2.98
C TRP A 235 17.70 -3.50 2.56
N PRO A 236 17.27 -2.34 2.03
CA PRO A 236 15.87 -2.14 1.69
C PRO A 236 15.44 -2.98 0.50
N LEU A 237 16.27 -3.04 -0.54
CA LEU A 237 16.06 -3.88 -1.73
C LEU A 237 15.91 -5.35 -1.35
N LEU A 238 16.71 -5.81 -0.38
CA LEU A 238 16.67 -7.18 0.10
C LEU A 238 15.37 -7.48 0.88
N TYR A 239 14.90 -6.55 1.71
CA TYR A 239 13.61 -6.68 2.39
C TYR A 239 12.43 -6.66 1.42
N GLU A 240 12.42 -5.75 0.45
CA GLU A 240 11.38 -5.67 -0.58
C GLU A 240 11.31 -6.96 -1.39
N LYS A 241 12.47 -7.48 -1.83
CA LYS A 241 12.56 -8.76 -2.53
C LYS A 241 12.13 -9.95 -1.67
N ALA A 242 12.50 -9.97 -0.39
CA ALA A 242 12.06 -11.00 0.54
C ALA A 242 10.54 -10.96 0.74
N MET A 243 9.95 -9.76 0.79
CA MET A 243 8.51 -9.60 0.89
C MET A 243 7.81 -10.06 -0.39
N ALA A 244 8.36 -9.76 -1.57
CA ALA A 244 7.83 -10.30 -2.83
C ALA A 244 7.80 -11.85 -2.80
N GLN A 245 8.88 -12.49 -2.33
CA GLN A 245 8.90 -13.96 -2.14
C GLN A 245 7.89 -14.43 -1.10
N HIS A 246 7.69 -13.68 -0.01
CA HIS A 246 6.69 -13.98 1.02
C HIS A 246 5.26 -13.95 0.46
N MET A 247 4.98 -13.03 -0.46
CA MET A 247 3.64 -12.80 -1.01
C MET A 247 3.25 -13.77 -2.15
N GLY A 248 4.22 -14.29 -2.89
CA GLY A 248 3.94 -15.19 -4.02
C GLY A 248 5.09 -15.36 -5.00
N GLY A 249 6.08 -14.46 -4.96
CA GLY A 249 7.31 -14.52 -5.74
C GLY A 249 7.33 -13.61 -6.97
N ASP A 250 6.24 -12.94 -7.30
CA ASP A 250 6.21 -11.88 -8.31
C ASP A 250 6.16 -10.50 -7.61
N TRP A 251 6.86 -9.50 -8.15
CA TRP A 251 6.90 -8.14 -7.58
C TRP A 251 5.50 -7.50 -7.44
N ARG A 252 4.62 -7.77 -8.41
CA ARG A 252 3.23 -7.30 -8.41
C ARG A 252 2.39 -7.85 -7.26
N ASP A 253 2.85 -8.90 -6.58
CA ASP A 253 2.17 -9.41 -5.37
C ASP A 253 2.29 -8.43 -4.18
N LEU A 254 3.15 -7.41 -4.28
CA LEU A 254 3.28 -6.33 -3.30
C LEU A 254 2.37 -5.14 -3.57
N ASP A 255 1.68 -5.10 -4.71
CA ASP A 255 0.76 -4.01 -5.01
C ASP A 255 -0.44 -4.05 -4.06
N TYR A 256 -0.53 -3.01 -3.23
CA TYR A 256 -1.61 -2.78 -2.26
C TYR A 256 -1.74 -3.85 -1.16
N ASP A 257 -1.40 -3.47 0.06
CA ASP A 257 -1.79 -4.18 1.27
C ASP A 257 -1.86 -3.19 2.44
N THR A 258 -1.87 -3.70 3.66
CA THR A 258 -2.14 -2.96 4.89
C THR A 258 -0.87 -2.71 5.69
N ALA A 259 -0.82 -1.59 6.43
CA ALA A 259 0.23 -1.34 7.42
C ALA A 259 0.34 -2.48 8.44
N GLN A 260 -0.80 -3.06 8.85
CA GLN A 260 -0.84 -4.22 9.73
C GLN A 260 0.00 -5.37 9.19
N ARG A 261 -0.22 -5.79 7.94
CA ARG A 261 0.52 -6.90 7.36
C ARG A 261 2.03 -6.62 7.29
N ALA A 262 2.42 -5.41 6.90
CA ALA A 262 3.84 -5.07 6.81
C ALA A 262 4.51 -5.08 8.18
N LEU A 263 3.95 -4.38 9.16
CA LEU A 263 4.50 -4.32 10.51
C LEU A 263 4.58 -5.72 11.13
N GLU A 264 3.50 -6.52 11.04
CA GLU A 264 3.51 -7.92 11.51
C GLU A 264 4.60 -8.74 10.81
N ALA A 265 4.77 -8.57 9.49
CA ALA A 265 5.79 -9.30 8.73
C ALA A 265 7.22 -8.83 9.04
N ILE A 266 7.43 -7.57 9.39
CA ILE A 266 8.76 -7.01 9.69
C ILE A 266 9.16 -7.30 11.14
N THR A 267 8.26 -7.11 12.10
CA THR A 267 8.56 -7.13 13.54
C THR A 267 8.11 -8.40 14.24
N GLY A 268 7.12 -9.12 13.67
CA GLY A 268 6.45 -10.24 14.33
C GLY A 268 5.51 -9.82 15.47
N GLN A 269 5.26 -8.53 15.65
CA GLN A 269 4.39 -7.98 16.69
C GLN A 269 2.96 -7.80 16.18
N ASP A 270 1.99 -8.00 17.07
CA ASP A 270 0.58 -7.71 16.78
C ASP A 270 0.37 -6.21 16.53
N VAL A 271 -0.47 -5.88 15.57
CA VAL A 271 -0.80 -4.50 15.19
C VAL A 271 -2.28 -4.24 15.41
N ASP A 272 -2.60 -3.12 16.05
CA ASP A 272 -3.97 -2.64 16.20
C ASP A 272 -4.29 -1.64 15.10
N THR A 273 -5.29 -1.94 14.27
CA THR A 273 -5.82 -1.03 13.24
C THR A 273 -7.22 -0.55 13.60
N GLU A 274 -7.41 0.76 13.52
CA GLU A 274 -8.63 1.45 13.91
C GLU A 274 -9.08 2.43 12.82
N ASN A 275 -10.37 2.78 12.84
CA ASN A 275 -10.87 3.85 11.98
C ASN A 275 -10.54 5.19 12.63
N THR A 276 -10.19 6.17 11.82
CA THR A 276 -9.91 7.55 12.25
C THR A 276 -11.17 8.37 12.55
N SER A 277 -12.33 7.91 12.08
CA SER A 277 -13.62 8.49 12.44
C SER A 277 -14.18 7.82 13.68
N SER A 278 -14.48 8.61 14.71
CA SER A 278 -15.19 8.13 15.89
C SER A 278 -16.51 7.47 15.47
N GLY A 279 -16.71 6.24 15.91
CA GLY A 279 -18.00 5.57 15.80
C GLY A 279 -19.10 6.36 16.53
N ILE A 280 -20.37 6.02 16.25
CA ILE A 280 -21.49 6.56 17.03
C ILE A 280 -21.23 6.15 18.50
N PHE A 281 -21.13 7.14 19.40
CA PHE A 281 -20.82 7.00 20.83
C PHE A 281 -19.35 6.88 21.25
N ASP A 282 -18.37 7.12 20.38
CA ASP A 282 -16.94 7.22 20.74
C ASP A 282 -16.30 5.90 21.25
N TRP A 283 -16.96 4.76 21.05
CA TRP A 283 -16.50 3.45 21.56
C TRP A 283 -15.27 2.88 20.84
N ASN A 284 -14.92 3.47 19.70
CA ASN A 284 -13.73 3.16 18.89
C ASN A 284 -13.17 4.50 18.37
N ALA A 285 -13.02 5.49 19.25
CA ALA A 285 -12.31 6.70 18.89
C ALA A 285 -10.88 6.31 18.51
N PRO A 286 -10.29 6.87 17.44
CA PRO A 286 -8.87 6.69 17.20
C PRO A 286 -8.06 7.22 18.39
N PRO A 287 -6.80 6.79 18.56
CA PRO A 287 -5.97 7.31 19.62
C PRO A 287 -5.82 8.82 19.50
N ASP A 288 -5.81 9.51 20.64
CA ASP A 288 -5.54 10.94 20.66
C ASP A 288 -4.04 11.25 20.48
N SER A 289 -3.68 12.52 20.32
CA SER A 289 -2.28 12.92 20.11
C SER A 289 -1.35 12.52 21.27
N ASP A 290 -1.88 12.42 22.51
CA ASP A 290 -1.09 12.03 23.67
C ASP A 290 -0.87 10.51 23.69
N GLU A 291 -1.87 9.72 23.31
CA GLU A 291 -1.75 8.28 23.12
C GLU A 291 -0.81 7.93 21.96
N ILE A 292 -0.90 8.64 20.82
CA ILE A 292 0.03 8.51 19.69
C ILE A 292 1.45 8.83 20.15
N ARG A 293 1.64 9.92 20.91
CA ARG A 293 2.95 10.27 21.46
C ARG A 293 3.48 9.18 22.39
N GLU A 294 2.64 8.60 23.25
CA GLU A 294 3.05 7.49 24.12
C GLU A 294 3.51 6.26 23.31
N VAL A 295 2.83 5.93 22.22
CA VAL A 295 3.26 4.84 21.31
C VAL A 295 4.66 5.14 20.78
N LEU A 296 4.91 6.34 20.24
CA LEU A 296 6.21 6.72 19.70
C LEU A 296 7.31 6.78 20.76
N ASP A 297 7.02 7.36 21.93
CA ASP A 297 7.98 7.49 23.05
C ASP A 297 8.39 6.13 23.63
N THR A 298 7.55 5.11 23.47
CA THR A 298 7.86 3.73 23.87
C THR A 298 8.49 2.91 22.75
N GLY A 299 8.78 3.52 21.60
CA GLY A 299 9.40 2.90 20.43
C GLY A 299 8.40 2.23 19.47
N GLY A 300 7.10 2.34 19.71
CA GLY A 300 6.09 1.81 18.80
C GLY A 300 6.04 2.52 17.45
N GLN A 301 5.34 1.91 16.49
CA GLN A 301 5.15 2.45 15.14
C GLN A 301 3.71 2.93 14.98
N VAL A 302 3.52 4.03 14.25
CA VAL A 302 2.20 4.57 13.91
C VAL A 302 2.15 4.87 12.43
N LEU A 303 1.21 4.23 11.72
CA LEU A 303 1.00 4.40 10.28
C LEU A 303 -0.41 4.86 10.00
N LEU A 304 -0.56 5.73 9.02
CA LEU A 304 -1.81 6.34 8.60
C LEU A 304 -2.09 6.00 7.14
N SER A 305 -3.30 5.50 6.87
CA SER A 305 -3.76 5.20 5.51
C SER A 305 -4.75 6.28 5.07
N SER A 306 -4.38 7.00 4.00
CA SER A 306 -5.18 8.07 3.44
C SER A 306 -6.40 7.50 2.69
N HIS A 307 -7.41 8.33 2.47
CA HIS A 307 -8.59 7.94 1.70
C HIS A 307 -8.25 7.69 0.22
N ASP A 308 -9.01 6.82 -0.42
CA ASP A 308 -8.87 6.46 -1.83
C ASP A 308 -9.47 7.51 -2.79
N ASP A 309 -10.17 8.50 -2.26
CA ASP A 309 -10.75 9.61 -3.00
C ASP A 309 -10.46 10.98 -2.36
N VAL A 310 -10.41 12.01 -3.21
CA VAL A 310 -10.18 13.41 -2.80
C VAL A 310 -11.28 13.90 -1.84
N GLY A 311 -12.54 13.48 -2.04
CA GLY A 311 -13.66 13.82 -1.16
C GLY A 311 -13.97 15.31 -1.02
N GLY A 312 -13.38 16.17 -1.88
CA GLY A 312 -13.41 17.63 -1.71
C GLY A 312 -12.65 18.12 -0.47
N ARG A 313 -11.68 17.35 0.02
CA ARG A 313 -10.86 17.75 1.17
C ARG A 313 -9.62 18.52 0.67
N PRO A 314 -9.33 19.71 1.22
CA PRO A 314 -8.30 20.60 0.67
C PRO A 314 -6.89 20.01 0.56
N LEU A 315 -6.47 19.16 1.51
CA LEU A 315 -5.11 18.60 1.55
C LEU A 315 -4.82 17.61 0.41
N TYR A 316 -5.85 17.04 -0.19
CA TYR A 316 -5.71 16.25 -1.42
C TYR A 316 -5.79 17.12 -2.67
N GLU A 317 -6.52 18.24 -2.61
CA GLU A 317 -6.67 19.14 -3.75
C GLU A 317 -5.42 19.99 -4.02
N ASP A 318 -4.60 20.23 -2.99
CA ASP A 318 -3.33 20.94 -3.08
C ASP A 318 -2.10 20.02 -3.10
N ASP A 319 -2.32 18.72 -3.27
CA ASP A 319 -1.29 17.66 -3.36
C ASP A 319 -0.42 17.53 -2.09
N THR A 320 -0.87 18.03 -0.93
CA THR A 320 -0.17 17.82 0.36
C THR A 320 -0.21 16.36 0.80
N ILE A 321 -1.35 15.69 0.60
CA ILE A 321 -1.56 14.27 0.91
C ILE A 321 -2.00 13.55 -0.36
N ALA A 322 -1.37 12.42 -0.66
CA ALA A 322 -1.73 11.56 -1.77
C ALA A 322 -2.89 10.63 -1.40
N THR A 323 -3.75 10.30 -2.37
CA THR A 323 -4.85 9.35 -2.16
C THR A 323 -4.36 7.90 -2.12
N ASN A 324 -5.10 7.05 -1.41
CA ASN A 324 -4.85 5.61 -1.27
C ASN A 324 -3.41 5.29 -0.82
N HIS A 325 -2.78 6.13 0.00
CA HIS A 325 -1.35 6.13 0.30
C HIS A 325 -1.08 5.99 1.79
N LEU A 326 0.08 5.42 2.15
CA LEU A 326 0.47 5.23 3.54
C LEU A 326 1.57 6.21 3.93
N TYR A 327 1.40 6.81 5.11
CA TYR A 327 2.36 7.67 5.78
C TYR A 327 2.69 7.05 7.13
N TRP A 328 3.87 7.33 7.67
CA TRP A 328 4.18 7.02 9.07
C TRP A 328 4.33 8.30 9.88
N VAL A 329 3.97 8.24 11.16
CA VAL A 329 4.07 9.38 12.08
C VAL A 329 5.46 9.37 12.69
N SER A 330 6.25 10.38 12.36
CA SER A 330 7.63 10.54 12.84
C SER A 330 7.72 11.30 14.16
N GLY A 331 6.65 12.01 14.54
CA GLY A 331 6.61 12.75 15.80
C GLY A 331 5.24 13.33 16.11
N VAL A 332 5.14 13.88 17.32
CA VAL A 332 4.01 14.72 17.74
C VAL A 332 4.60 15.98 18.36
N THR A 333 4.24 17.14 17.80
CA THR A 333 4.73 18.44 18.27
C THR A 333 4.26 18.76 19.69
N ASP A 334 4.85 19.77 20.34
CA ASP A 334 4.42 20.24 21.67
C ASP A 334 2.95 20.70 21.69
N SER A 335 2.38 21.13 20.55
CA SER A 335 0.97 21.52 20.42
C SER A 335 0.02 20.33 20.27
N GLY A 336 0.53 19.11 20.04
CA GLY A 336 -0.29 17.93 19.75
C GLY A 336 -0.53 17.69 18.26
N ASP A 337 0.12 18.44 17.38
CA ASP A 337 0.03 18.23 15.93
C ASP A 337 0.93 17.05 15.51
N LEU A 338 0.47 16.24 14.56
CA LEU A 338 1.17 15.06 14.07
C LEU A 338 2.17 15.43 12.98
N GLU A 339 3.38 14.88 13.07
CA GLU A 339 4.43 15.00 12.05
C GLU A 339 4.46 13.71 11.22
N LEU A 340 4.11 13.82 9.94
CA LEU A 340 4.00 12.70 9.01
C LEU A 340 5.16 12.70 8.03
N THR A 341 5.64 11.51 7.69
CA THR A 341 6.67 11.29 6.67
C THR A 341 6.09 10.50 5.50
N ASN A 342 6.34 10.98 4.28
CA ASN A 342 5.91 10.33 3.05
C ASN A 342 7.00 9.32 2.62
N PRO A 343 6.66 8.03 2.39
CA PRO A 343 7.64 7.04 1.93
C PRO A 343 8.29 7.36 0.57
N TRP A 344 7.69 8.24 -0.24
CA TRP A 344 8.30 8.71 -1.49
C TRP A 344 9.45 9.70 -1.26
N SER A 345 9.50 10.36 -0.11
CA SER A 345 10.47 11.44 0.15
C SER A 345 10.78 11.55 1.65
N PRO A 346 11.38 10.50 2.26
CA PRO A 346 11.62 10.46 3.71
C PRO A 346 12.66 11.49 4.20
N GLY A 347 13.43 12.08 3.28
CA GLY A 347 14.41 13.14 3.59
C GLY A 347 13.83 14.56 3.63
N ASP A 348 12.57 14.75 3.23
CA ASP A 348 11.90 16.06 3.26
C ASP A 348 11.44 16.43 4.68
N ASP A 349 11.14 17.72 4.89
CA ASP A 349 10.54 18.18 6.14
C ASP A 349 9.19 17.48 6.37
N PRO A 350 8.86 17.04 7.61
CA PRO A 350 7.60 16.37 7.89
C PRO A 350 6.38 17.22 7.54
N ILE A 351 5.32 16.55 7.06
CA ILE A 351 4.00 17.17 6.90
C ILE A 351 3.39 17.29 8.29
N VAL A 352 3.07 18.51 8.71
CA VAL A 352 2.48 18.77 10.03
C VAL A 352 0.97 18.93 9.90
N LEU A 353 0.21 18.08 10.58
CA LEU A 353 -1.25 18.08 10.58
C LEU A 353 -1.79 18.28 11.99
N THR A 354 -2.81 19.11 12.13
CA THR A 354 -3.62 19.14 13.35
C THR A 354 -4.36 17.81 13.54
N TYR A 355 -4.77 17.51 14.77
CA TYR A 355 -5.55 16.30 15.05
C TYR A 355 -6.85 16.23 14.23
N GLU A 356 -7.52 17.36 14.02
CA GLU A 356 -8.74 17.45 13.19
C GLU A 356 -8.44 17.14 11.72
N GLU A 357 -7.36 17.71 11.17
CA GLU A 357 -6.94 17.40 9.80
C GLU A 357 -6.56 15.93 9.63
N PHE A 358 -5.91 15.32 10.63
CA PHE A 358 -5.67 13.87 10.64
C PHE A 358 -6.98 13.08 10.54
N GLN A 359 -7.96 13.37 11.41
CA GLN A 359 -9.24 12.64 11.44
C GLN A 359 -10.03 12.78 10.13
N ASP A 360 -9.98 13.96 9.51
CA ASP A 360 -10.71 14.25 8.28
C ASP A 360 -10.07 13.64 7.04
N ASN A 361 -8.73 13.48 7.04
CA ASN A 361 -7.98 13.09 5.85
C ASN A 361 -7.49 11.65 5.89
N PHE A 362 -7.44 10.94 7.01
CA PHE A 362 -7.05 9.53 7.01
C PHE A 362 -8.26 8.65 7.24
N GLY A 363 -8.27 7.44 6.68
CA GLY A 363 -9.34 6.47 6.91
C GLY A 363 -9.02 5.49 8.04
N HIS A 364 -7.73 5.14 8.17
CA HIS A 364 -7.26 4.20 9.16
C HIS A 364 -5.96 4.64 9.81
N ILE A 365 -5.80 4.26 11.07
CA ILE A 365 -4.56 4.36 11.84
C ILE A 365 -4.18 2.95 12.29
N SER A 366 -2.92 2.59 12.13
CA SER A 366 -2.35 1.33 12.61
C SER A 366 -1.25 1.62 13.60
N THR A 367 -1.31 0.98 14.77
CA THR A 367 -0.33 1.14 15.83
C THR A 367 0.27 -0.20 16.22
N SER A 368 1.59 -0.25 16.32
CA SER A 368 2.34 -1.37 16.87
C SER A 368 3.01 -0.91 18.16
N ARG A 369 2.94 -1.71 19.21
CA ARG A 369 3.59 -1.45 20.49
C ARG A 369 4.61 -2.56 20.77
N PRO A 370 5.82 -2.23 21.23
CA PRO A 370 6.89 -3.21 21.38
C PRO A 370 6.69 -4.25 22.50
#